data_AF-K1TKX8-F1
#
_entry.id   AF-K1TKX8-F1
#
_cell.length_a   1.000
_cell.length_b   1.000
_cell.length_c   1.000
_cell.angle_alpha   90.00
_cell.angle_beta   90.00
_cell.angle_gamma   90.00
#
_symmetry.space_group_name_H-M   'P 1'
#
loop_
_entity.id
_entity.type
_entity.pdbx_description
1 polymer ?
#
loop_
_entity_poly.entity_id
_entity_poly.type
_entity_poly.pdbx_seq_one_letter_code
_entity_poly.pdbx_strand_id
1 'polypeptide(L)'
;TNSDKQFDLEISFLVGKKQLSNIIERCIKIHGTTTTSEVLDKIKALGFKYSTKASITVAVCDATIPPQKKDILAEADKKIEVITRQYEYGYISSEEKSKKVIEVWNQATDDVTEALKNGT
;
A
#
# COMPACT_ATOMS: atom_id res chain seq x y z
N THR A 1 32.11 2.99 -25.37
CA THR A 1 31.46 1.67 -25.47
C THR A 1 32.08 0.76 -24.44
N ASN A 2 31.40 0.50 -23.33
CA ASN A 2 31.93 -0.37 -22.28
C ASN A 2 31.69 -1.83 -22.72
N SER A 3 32.77 -2.54 -23.05
CA SER A 3 32.75 -3.84 -23.73
C SER A 3 32.22 -4.98 -22.85
N ASP A 4 32.16 -4.79 -21.53
CA ASP A 4 31.83 -5.84 -20.56
C ASP A 4 30.33 -6.05 -20.32
N LYS A 5 29.45 -5.17 -20.83
CA LYS A 5 27.98 -5.26 -20.67
C LYS A 5 27.23 -5.40 -21.99
N GLN A 6 27.92 -5.85 -23.03
CA GLN A 6 27.36 -5.88 -24.39
C GLN A 6 26.16 -6.84 -24.54
N PHE A 7 26.01 -7.82 -23.64
CA PHE A 7 24.94 -8.83 -23.67
C PHE A 7 23.95 -8.73 -22.51
N ASP A 8 24.10 -7.75 -21.62
CA ASP A 8 23.13 -7.55 -20.54
C ASP A 8 21.82 -7.02 -21.14
N LEU A 9 20.71 -7.68 -20.79
CA LEU A 9 19.39 -7.15 -21.11
C LEU A 9 19.26 -5.76 -20.48
N GLU A 10 18.72 -4.79 -21.22
CA GLU A 10 18.52 -3.43 -20.71
C GLU A 10 17.61 -3.37 -19.46
N ILE A 11 16.89 -4.46 -19.18
CA ILE A 11 15.99 -4.64 -18.05
C ILE A 11 16.33 -5.98 -17.38
N SER A 12 17.02 -5.93 -16.23
CA SER A 12 17.38 -7.10 -15.41
C SER A 12 16.76 -7.09 -14.00
N PHE A 13 15.94 -6.10 -13.69
CA PHE A 13 15.36 -5.86 -12.36
C PHE A 13 13.83 -5.94 -12.38
N LEU A 14 13.22 -6.09 -11.19
CA LEU A 14 11.76 -6.09 -11.04
C LEU A 14 11.16 -4.75 -11.47
N VAL A 15 10.31 -4.78 -12.50
CA VAL A 15 9.66 -3.59 -13.04
C VAL A 15 8.32 -3.36 -12.34
N GLY A 16 8.31 -2.42 -11.40
CA GLY A 16 7.09 -1.83 -10.87
C GLY A 16 6.62 -0.61 -11.68
N LYS A 17 5.57 0.06 -11.20
CA LYS A 17 5.00 1.25 -11.86
C LYS A 17 6.04 2.36 -12.09
N LYS A 18 6.85 2.66 -11.07
CA LYS A 18 7.87 3.73 -11.14
C LYS A 18 8.97 3.40 -12.14
N GLN A 19 9.44 2.16 -12.10
CA GLN A 19 10.47 1.65 -12.99
C GLN A 19 10.00 1.68 -14.45
N LEU A 20 8.74 1.33 -14.71
CA LEU A 20 8.17 1.39 -16.06
C LEU A 20 8.16 2.81 -16.63
N SER A 21 7.81 3.81 -15.81
CA SER A 21 7.89 5.22 -16.20
C SER A 21 9.31 5.64 -16.59
N ASN A 22 10.32 5.23 -15.81
CA ASN A 22 11.72 5.53 -16.11
C ASN A 22 12.19 4.90 -17.44
N ILE A 23 11.72 3.68 -17.75
CA ILE A 23 12.02 3.01 -19.02
C ILE A 23 11.42 3.77 -20.20
N ILE A 24 10.16 4.21 -20.07
CA ILE A 24 9.47 4.99 -21.12
C ILE A 24 10.20 6.33 -21.32
N GLU A 25 10.59 7.02 -20.25
CA GLU A 25 11.31 8.29 -20.35
C GLU A 25 12.66 8.13 -21.08
N ARG A 26 13.41 7.06 -20.79
CA ARG A 26 14.64 6.73 -21.52
C ARG A 26 14.38 6.45 -22.99
N CYS A 27 13.31 5.72 -23.31
CA CYS A 27 12.92 5.42 -24.69
C CYS A 27 12.62 6.71 -25.47
N ILE A 28 11.89 7.65 -24.86
CA ILE A 28 11.59 8.97 -25.46
C ILE A 28 12.88 9.75 -25.72
N LYS A 29 13.81 9.77 -24.75
CA LYS A 29 15.08 10.53 -24.86
C LYS A 29 15.99 10.01 -25.97
N ILE A 30 16.03 8.70 -26.20
CA ILE A 30 16.96 8.08 -27.16
C ILE A 30 16.33 7.95 -28.55
N HIS A 31 15.07 7.55 -28.64
CA HIS A 31 14.43 7.14 -29.90
C HIS A 31 13.31 8.09 -30.35
N GLY A 32 12.89 9.05 -29.53
CA GLY A 32 11.81 9.97 -29.82
C GLY A 32 10.41 9.41 -29.53
N THR A 33 9.38 10.21 -29.81
CA THR A 33 7.99 9.91 -29.43
C THR A 33 7.35 8.81 -30.28
N THR A 34 7.60 8.77 -31.59
CA THR A 34 6.96 7.82 -32.50
C THR A 34 7.31 6.36 -32.18
N THR A 35 8.60 6.08 -32.00
CA THR A 35 9.10 4.75 -31.63
C THR A 35 8.68 4.36 -30.21
N THR A 36 8.62 5.33 -29.28
CA THR A 36 8.12 5.07 -27.92
C THR A 36 6.66 4.60 -27.94
N SER A 37 5.81 5.18 -28.78
CA SER A 37 4.40 4.77 -28.90
C SER A 37 4.27 3.29 -29.30
N GLU A 38 5.06 2.84 -30.27
CA GLU A 38 5.07 1.42 -30.68
C GLU A 38 5.56 0.51 -29.54
N VAL A 39 6.57 0.94 -28.78
CA VAL A 39 7.07 0.20 -27.62
C VAL A 39 6.01 0.12 -26.53
N LEU A 40 5.25 1.20 -26.29
CA LEU A 40 4.19 1.25 -25.30
C LEU A 40 3.07 0.25 -25.63
N ASP A 41 2.67 0.17 -26.90
CA ASP A 41 1.66 -0.80 -27.35
C ASP A 41 2.14 -2.25 -27.18
N LYS A 42 3.42 -2.53 -27.45
CA LYS A 42 4.01 -3.85 -27.21
C LYS A 42 4.03 -4.21 -25.72
N ILE A 43 4.39 -3.28 -24.85
CA ILE A 43 4.36 -3.46 -23.38
C ILE A 43 2.93 -3.75 -22.93
N LYS A 44 1.95 -2.99 -23.44
CA LYS A 44 0.53 -3.19 -23.13
C LYS A 44 0.07 -4.59 -23.52
N ALA A 45 0.33 -5.01 -24.75
CA ALA A 45 -0.06 -6.34 -25.25
C ALA A 45 0.58 -7.47 -24.42
N LEU A 46 1.86 -7.31 -24.08
CA LEU A 46 2.58 -8.27 -23.24
C LEU A 46 1.99 -8.32 -21.83
N GLY A 47 1.71 -7.17 -21.23
CA GLY A 47 1.09 -7.05 -19.91
C GLY A 47 -0.26 -7.77 -19.85
N PHE A 48 -1.15 -7.54 -20.82
CA PHE A 48 -2.42 -8.25 -20.89
C PHE A 48 -2.26 -9.76 -21.06
N LYS A 49 -1.36 -10.20 -21.94
CA LYS A 49 -1.10 -11.63 -22.17
C LYS A 49 -0.66 -12.35 -20.89
N TYR A 50 0.33 -11.79 -20.19
CA TYR A 50 0.86 -12.42 -18.97
C TYR A 50 -0.05 -12.23 -17.76
N SER A 51 -0.80 -11.14 -17.68
CA SER A 51 -1.83 -10.93 -16.64
C SER A 51 -2.91 -12.01 -16.70
N THR A 52 -3.45 -12.28 -17.89
CA THR A 52 -4.43 -13.36 -18.09
C THR A 52 -3.83 -14.73 -17.77
N LYS A 53 -2.59 -14.99 -18.20
CA LYS A 53 -1.90 -16.26 -17.90
C LYS A 53 -1.63 -16.45 -16.41
N ALA A 54 -1.29 -15.37 -15.68
CA ALA A 54 -1.06 -15.41 -14.25
C ALA A 54 -2.34 -15.71 -13.46
N SER A 55 -3.51 -15.39 -14.02
CA SER A 55 -4.83 -15.73 -13.45
C SER A 55 -4.93 -15.36 -11.96
N ILE A 56 -4.44 -14.16 -11.62
CA ILE A 56 -4.44 -13.67 -10.24
C ILE A 56 -5.88 -13.37 -9.83
N THR A 57 -6.35 -14.04 -8.78
CA THR A 57 -7.66 -13.83 -8.17
C THR A 57 -7.48 -13.32 -6.75
N VAL A 58 -8.50 -12.64 -6.23
CA VAL A 58 -8.55 -12.21 -4.82
C VAL A 58 -9.79 -12.83 -4.19
N ALA A 59 -9.58 -13.59 -3.12
CA ALA A 59 -10.61 -14.22 -2.32
C ALA A 59 -10.61 -13.65 -0.90
N VAL A 60 -11.73 -13.81 -0.19
CA VAL A 60 -11.86 -13.36 1.21
C VAL A 60 -10.83 -14.05 2.12
N CYS A 61 -10.43 -15.28 1.80
CA CYS A 61 -9.39 -16.00 2.52
C CYS A 61 -7.98 -15.41 2.37
N ASP A 62 -7.75 -14.55 1.38
CA ASP A 62 -6.45 -13.88 1.19
C ASP A 62 -6.26 -12.73 2.20
N ALA A 63 -7.36 -12.30 2.85
CA ALA A 63 -7.32 -11.30 3.91
C ALA A 63 -6.89 -11.93 5.23
N THR A 64 -5.61 -11.80 5.58
CA THR A 64 -5.08 -12.24 6.87
C THR A 64 -5.55 -11.30 7.98
N ILE A 65 -6.19 -11.83 9.02
CA ILE A 65 -6.61 -11.06 10.19
C ILE A 65 -5.52 -11.20 11.26
N PRO A 66 -4.92 -10.09 11.75
CA PRO A 66 -3.85 -10.17 12.71
C PRO A 66 -4.40 -10.64 14.06
N PRO A 67 -3.73 -11.59 14.75
CA PRO A 67 -4.21 -12.09 16.05
C PRO A 67 -4.29 -10.99 17.11
N GLN A 68 -3.43 -9.97 17.02
CA GLN A 68 -3.36 -8.83 17.94
C GLN A 68 -4.57 -7.90 17.85
N LYS A 69 -5.41 -8.01 16.80
CA LYS A 69 -6.59 -7.14 16.61
C LYS A 69 -7.50 -7.12 17.84
N LYS A 70 -7.71 -8.26 18.49
CA LYS A 70 -8.57 -8.36 19.67
C LYS A 70 -8.02 -7.56 20.85
N ASP A 71 -6.72 -7.61 21.06
CA ASP A 71 -6.05 -6.93 22.16
C ASP A 71 -6.05 -5.41 21.94
N ILE A 72 -5.79 -4.96 20.72
CA ILE A 72 -5.84 -3.53 20.35
C ILE A 72 -7.23 -2.94 20.57
N LEU A 73 -8.28 -3.67 20.15
CA LEU A 73 -9.67 -3.25 20.38
C LEU A 73 -10.00 -3.20 21.88
N ALA A 74 -9.60 -4.23 22.64
CA ALA A 74 -9.84 -4.25 24.08
C ALA A 74 -9.10 -3.11 24.82
N GLU A 75 -7.93 -2.69 24.34
CA GLU A 75 -7.22 -1.54 24.89
C GLU A 75 -7.91 -0.21 24.53
N ALA A 76 -8.37 -0.07 23.29
CA ALA A 76 -9.11 1.10 22.83
C ALA A 76 -10.42 1.28 23.62
N ASP A 77 -11.17 0.19 23.84
CA ASP A 77 -12.41 0.21 24.63
C ASP A 77 -12.13 0.64 26.08
N LYS A 78 -11.06 0.13 26.71
CA LYS A 78 -10.65 0.58 28.06
C LYS A 78 -10.31 2.07 28.10
N LYS A 79 -9.63 2.60 27.09
CA LYS A 79 -9.31 4.04 26.99
C LYS A 79 -10.59 4.88 26.88
N ILE A 80 -11.57 4.42 26.09
CA ILE A 80 -12.87 5.10 25.92
C ILE A 80 -13.68 5.06 27.22
N GLU A 81 -13.62 3.97 27.97
CA GLU A 81 -14.27 3.86 29.28
C GLU A 81 -13.72 4.90 30.27
N VAL A 82 -12.40 5.07 30.32
CA VAL A 82 -11.75 6.10 31.15
C VAL A 82 -12.18 7.51 30.74
N ILE A 83 -12.22 7.80 29.44
CA ILE A 83 -12.69 9.10 28.92
C ILE A 83 -14.15 9.35 29.28
N THR A 84 -14.99 8.31 29.18
CA THR A 84 -16.42 8.40 29.51
C THR A 84 -16.60 8.67 31.00
N ARG A 85 -15.85 8.00 31.86
CA ARG A 85 -15.86 8.26 33.31
C ARG A 85 -15.38 9.67 33.67
N GLN A 86 -14.37 10.20 32.97
CA GLN A 86 -13.93 11.59 33.15
C GLN A 86 -15.04 12.59 32.78
N TYR A 87 -15.81 12.29 31.74
CA TYR A 87 -16.97 13.10 31.36
C TYR A 87 -18.08 13.04 32.41
N GLU A 88 -18.39 11.84 32.93
CA GLU A 88 -19.41 11.66 33.98
C GLU A 88 -19.06 12.40 35.28
N TYR A 89 -17.77 12.47 35.63
CA TYR A 89 -17.28 13.26 36.76
C TYR A 89 -17.18 14.76 36.48
N GLY A 90 -17.51 15.21 35.25
CA GLY A 90 -17.48 16.61 34.87
C GLY A 90 -16.07 17.19 34.66
N TYR A 91 -15.04 16.35 34.53
CA TYR A 91 -13.66 16.79 34.29
C TYR A 91 -13.40 17.26 32.86
N ILE A 92 -14.22 16.83 31.90
CA ILE A 92 -14.09 17.18 30.48
C ILE A 92 -15.44 17.57 29.90
N SER A 93 -15.41 18.40 28.85
CA SER A 93 -16.61 18.77 28.08
C SER A 93 -17.02 17.69 27.08
N SER A 94 -18.25 17.78 26.57
CA SER A 94 -18.77 16.86 25.53
C SER A 94 -17.97 16.95 24.22
N GLU A 95 -17.48 18.15 23.88
CA GLU A 95 -16.67 18.39 22.69
C GLU A 95 -15.28 17.74 22.83
N GLU A 96 -14.64 17.90 24.00
CA GLU A 96 -13.36 17.24 24.30
C GLU A 96 -13.49 15.71 24.35
N LYS A 97 -14.58 15.19 24.92
CA LYS A 97 -14.89 13.76 24.90
C LYS A 97 -14.90 13.24 23.47
N SER A 98 -15.65 13.89 22.58
CA SER A 98 -15.80 13.47 21.19
C SER A 98 -14.45 13.48 20.46
N LYS A 99 -13.65 14.54 20.65
CA LYS A 99 -12.32 14.64 20.07
C LYS A 99 -11.38 13.52 20.55
N LYS A 100 -11.34 13.25 21.86
CA LYS A 100 -10.51 12.19 22.45
C LYS A 100 -10.95 10.79 21.99
N VAL A 101 -12.25 10.54 21.86
CA VAL A 101 -12.76 9.25 21.36
C VAL A 101 -12.33 9.03 19.90
N ILE A 102 -12.42 10.06 19.06
CA ILE A 102 -11.94 9.99 17.66
C ILE A 102 -10.44 9.70 17.62
N GLU A 103 -9.64 10.36 18.47
CA GLU A 103 -8.20 10.14 18.56
C GLU A 103 -7.86 8.69 18.94
N VAL A 104 -8.55 8.13 19.93
CA VAL A 104 -8.36 6.72 20.33
C VAL A 104 -8.69 5.76 19.19
N TRP A 105 -9.79 5.98 18.46
CA TRP A 105 -10.16 5.13 17.32
C TRP A 105 -9.21 5.26 16.14
N ASN A 106 -8.68 6.46 15.88
CA ASN A 106 -7.65 6.67 14.87
C ASN A 106 -6.38 5.91 15.24
N GLN A 107 -5.91 6.04 16.49
CA GLN A 107 -4.74 5.30 16.97
C GLN A 107 -4.94 3.79 16.85
N ALA A 108 -6.09 3.26 17.29
CA ALA A 108 -6.39 1.83 17.18
C ALA A 108 -6.41 1.35 15.72
N THR A 109 -6.86 2.18 14.79
CA THR A 109 -6.85 1.88 13.35
C THR A 109 -5.42 1.83 12.80
N ASP A 110 -4.57 2.76 13.23
CA ASP A 110 -3.15 2.79 12.87
C ASP A 110 -2.40 1.58 13.44
N ASP A 111 -2.64 1.23 14.71
CA ASP A 111 -2.03 0.07 15.37
C ASP A 111 -2.43 -1.25 14.69
N VAL A 112 -3.70 -1.41 14.30
CA VAL A 112 -4.16 -2.58 13.54
C VAL A 112 -3.52 -2.61 12.14
N THR A 113 -3.36 -1.45 11.51
CA THR A 113 -2.71 -1.33 10.20
C THR A 113 -1.22 -1.69 10.27
N GLU A 114 -0.53 -1.30 11.34
CA GLU A 114 0.86 -1.69 11.59
C GLU A 114 0.97 -3.20 11.87
N ALA A 115 0.08 -3.76 12.71
CA ALA A 115 0.03 -5.19 12.97
C ALA A 115 -0.21 -6.02 11.70
N LEU A 116 -1.05 -5.53 10.78
CA LEU A 116 -1.26 -6.13 9.46
C LEU A 116 0.02 -6.12 8.61
N LYS A 117 0.74 -5.00 8.56
CA LYS A 117 1.98 -4.87 7.78
C LYS A 117 3.11 -5.74 8.31
N ASN A 118 3.22 -5.87 9.63
CA ASN A 118 4.28 -6.67 10.28
C ASN A 118 3.96 -8.17 10.32
N GLY A 119 2.69 -8.55 10.16
CA GLY A 119 2.23 -9.95 10.10
C GLY A 119 2.24 -10.55 8.69
N THR A 120 2.73 -9.82 7.68
CA THR A 120 2.95 -10.31 6.30
C THR A 120 4.42 -10.58 6.08
#